data_AF-A0A804QMQ1-F1
#
_entry.id   AF-A0A804QMQ1-F1
#
_cell.length_a   1.000
_cell.length_b   1.000
_cell.length_c   1.000
_cell.angle_alpha   90.00
_cell.angle_beta   90.00
_cell.angle_gamma   90.00
#
_symmetry.space_group_name_H-M   'P 1'
#
loop_
_entity.id
_entity.type
_entity.pdbx_description
1 polymer ?
#
loop_
_entity_poly.entity_id
_entity_poly.type
_entity_poly.pdbx_seq_one_letter_code
_entity_poly.pdbx_strand_id
1 'polypeptide(L)'
;MLLRNAKESGVDDLQLMEGSEAMEMEPELRCLKALLSPSTGIIDSHSLMLSLLADAKNLGTTISYNTSVTSGHVGSNGLELHVCESKELQNYHVGSHVNAQLVLLPKLVINSAG
;
A
#
# COMPACT_ATOMS: atom_id res chain seq x y z
N MET A 1 -22.53 -12.42 -12.15
CA MET A 1 -21.36 -12.67 -11.29
C MET A 1 -20.96 -11.40 -10.54
N LEU A 2 -20.60 -10.29 -11.22
CA LEU A 2 -20.14 -9.05 -10.54
C LEU A 2 -21.11 -8.46 -9.50
N LEU A 3 -22.38 -8.23 -9.84
CA LEU A 3 -23.37 -7.67 -8.89
C LEU A 3 -23.56 -8.56 -7.65
N ARG A 4 -23.44 -9.88 -7.81
CA ARG A 4 -23.49 -10.82 -6.69
C ARG A 4 -22.24 -10.68 -5.81
N ASN A 5 -21.06 -10.63 -6.41
CA ASN A 5 -19.80 -10.46 -5.68
C ASN A 5 -19.76 -9.13 -4.91
N ALA A 6 -20.32 -8.06 -5.49
CA ALA A 6 -20.43 -6.75 -4.84
C ALA A 6 -21.27 -6.84 -3.56
N LYS A 7 -22.46 -7.45 -3.64
CA LYS A 7 -23.32 -7.70 -2.47
C LYS A 7 -22.64 -8.58 -1.42
N GLU A 8 -21.97 -9.65 -1.85
CA GLU A 8 -21.20 -10.51 -0.95
C GLU A 8 -20.02 -9.77 -0.28
N SER A 9 -19.56 -8.66 -0.88
CA SER A 9 -18.51 -7.78 -0.36
C SER A 9 -19.05 -6.57 0.42
N GLY A 10 -20.37 -6.46 0.62
CA GLY A 10 -21.01 -5.32 1.31
C GLY A 10 -21.14 -4.04 0.49
N VAL A 11 -20.97 -4.11 -0.84
CA VAL A 11 -21.23 -3.00 -1.75
C VAL A 11 -22.68 -3.11 -2.26
N ASP A 12 -23.57 -2.43 -1.55
CA ASP A 12 -25.03 -2.53 -1.75
C ASP A 12 -25.62 -1.43 -2.64
N ASP A 13 -24.80 -0.44 -3.03
CA ASP A 13 -25.21 0.74 -3.80
C ASP A 13 -25.01 0.60 -5.31
N LEU A 14 -24.54 -0.55 -5.80
CA LEU A 14 -24.38 -0.78 -7.24
C LEU A 14 -25.71 -0.74 -7.98
N GLN A 15 -25.74 0.01 -9.07
CA GLN A 15 -26.90 0.17 -9.94
C GLN A 15 -26.62 -0.47 -11.29
N LEU A 16 -27.46 -1.43 -11.68
CA LEU A 16 -27.43 -1.96 -13.04
C LEU A 16 -28.18 -0.99 -13.95
N MET A 17 -27.50 -0.48 -14.97
CA MET A 17 -28.03 0.51 -15.91
C MET A 17 -28.04 -0.05 -17.34
N GLU A 18 -29.02 0.34 -18.12
CA GLU A 18 -29.00 0.12 -19.57
C GLU A 18 -27.96 1.02 -20.23
N GLY A 19 -27.42 0.59 -21.37
CA GLY A 19 -26.40 1.36 -22.08
C GLY A 19 -26.85 2.76 -22.46
N SER A 20 -28.14 2.95 -22.78
CA SER A 20 -28.71 4.27 -23.08
C SER A 20 -28.64 5.23 -21.89
N GLU A 21 -28.90 4.75 -20.68
CA GLU A 21 -28.83 5.58 -19.47
C GLU A 21 -27.39 5.97 -19.15
N ALA A 22 -26.45 5.03 -19.34
CA ALA A 22 -25.02 5.29 -19.16
C ALA A 22 -24.46 6.27 -20.20
N MET A 23 -24.91 6.16 -21.46
CA MET A 23 -24.52 7.09 -22.55
C MET A 23 -25.16 8.47 -22.42
N GLU A 24 -26.28 8.61 -21.70
CA GLU A 24 -26.85 9.91 -21.33
C GLU A 24 -25.98 10.62 -20.29
N MET A 25 -25.42 9.87 -19.32
CA MET A 25 -24.51 10.41 -18.31
C MET A 25 -23.13 10.76 -18.89
N GLU A 26 -22.60 9.90 -19.77
CA GLU A 26 -21.27 10.03 -20.37
C GLU A 26 -21.37 9.90 -21.90
N PRO A 27 -21.58 11.00 -22.65
CA PRO A 27 -21.89 10.96 -24.10
C PRO A 27 -20.84 10.31 -25.00
N GLU A 28 -19.58 10.28 -24.57
CA GLU A 28 -18.48 9.64 -25.29
C GLU A 28 -18.37 8.13 -25.01
N LEU A 29 -19.13 7.63 -24.03
CA LEU A 29 -19.19 6.21 -23.70
C LEU A 29 -19.90 5.43 -24.81
N ARG A 30 -19.48 4.18 -25.03
CA ARG A 30 -20.22 3.20 -25.83
C ARG A 30 -20.31 1.90 -25.04
N CYS A 31 -21.49 1.54 -24.58
CA CYS A 31 -21.70 0.30 -23.83
C CYS A 31 -23.10 -0.28 -24.06
N LEU A 32 -23.24 -1.58 -23.78
CA LEU A 32 -24.54 -2.26 -23.83
C LEU A 32 -25.30 -2.15 -22.51
N LYS A 33 -24.57 -2.26 -21.40
CA LYS A 33 -25.03 -2.08 -20.02
C LYS A 33 -23.86 -1.56 -19.19
N ALA A 34 -24.17 -0.94 -18.07
CA ALA A 34 -23.18 -0.48 -17.09
C ALA A 34 -23.56 -0.91 -15.67
N LEU A 35 -22.54 -0.99 -14.81
CA LEU A 35 -22.73 -1.02 -13.36
C LEU A 35 -22.21 0.30 -12.81
N LEU A 36 -23.10 1.17 -12.37
CA LEU A 36 -22.73 2.41 -11.69
C LEU A 36 -22.47 2.10 -10.21
N SER A 37 -21.36 2.61 -9.69
CA SER A 37 -20.97 2.52 -8.29
C SER A 37 -20.92 3.94 -7.70
N PRO A 38 -22.03 4.44 -7.13
CA PRO A 38 -22.12 5.82 -6.63
C PRO A 38 -21.09 6.16 -5.54
N SER A 39 -20.66 5.17 -4.76
CA SER A 39 -19.63 5.32 -3.72
C SER A 39 -18.20 5.36 -4.24
N THR A 40 -17.96 5.05 -5.51
CA THR A 40 -16.61 5.11 -6.09
C THR A 40 -16.20 6.56 -6.30
N GLY A 41 -14.93 6.86 -6.06
CA GLY A 41 -14.37 8.19 -6.30
C GLY A 41 -12.86 8.15 -6.51
N ILE A 42 -12.25 9.33 -6.59
CA ILE A 42 -10.81 9.53 -6.63
C ILE A 42 -10.31 10.05 -5.28
N ILE A 43 -9.07 9.72 -4.94
CA ILE A 43 -8.41 10.23 -3.73
C ILE A 43 -7.02 10.76 -4.08
N ASP A 44 -6.61 11.85 -3.43
CA ASP A 44 -5.21 12.29 -3.44
C ASP A 44 -4.40 11.38 -2.51
N SER A 45 -3.77 10.37 -3.10
CA SER A 45 -2.97 9.38 -2.38
C SER A 45 -1.74 9.99 -1.70
N HIS A 46 -1.17 11.06 -2.26
CA HIS A 46 -0.02 11.73 -1.68
C HIS A 46 -0.41 12.48 -0.41
N SER A 47 -1.49 13.26 -0.46
CA SER A 47 -2.03 13.96 0.70
C SER A 47 -2.51 12.99 1.79
N LEU A 48 -3.16 11.88 1.41
CA LEU A 48 -3.53 10.83 2.37
C LEU A 48 -2.29 10.27 3.09
N MET A 49 -1.23 9.95 2.34
CA MET A 49 0.02 9.42 2.91
C MET A 49 0.67 10.41 3.89
N LEU A 50 0.68 11.71 3.55
CA LEU A 50 1.19 12.76 4.43
C LEU A 50 0.35 12.92 5.70
N SER A 51 -0.97 12.79 5.61
CA SER A 51 -1.87 12.81 6.78
C SER A 51 -1.58 11.63 7.71
N LEU A 52 -1.51 10.41 7.17
CA LEU A 52 -1.19 9.21 7.95
C LEU A 52 0.20 9.29 8.59
N LEU A 53 1.17 9.85 7.88
CA LEU A 53 2.51 10.11 8.40
C LEU A 53 2.49 11.09 9.58
N ALA A 54 1.69 12.17 9.49
CA ALA A 54 1.53 13.13 10.57
C ALA A 54 0.88 12.50 11.80
N ASP A 55 -0.20 11.72 11.60
CA ASP A 55 -0.89 11.00 12.67
C ASP A 55 0.05 10.01 13.37
N ALA A 56 0.81 9.22 12.61
CA ALA A 56 1.78 8.28 13.17
C ALA A 56 2.85 8.98 14.02
N LYS A 57 3.41 10.10 13.54
CA LYS A 57 4.38 10.91 14.29
C LYS A 57 3.78 11.50 15.56
N ASN A 58 2.54 12.00 15.50
CA ASN A 58 1.83 12.53 16.66
C ASN A 58 1.57 11.46 17.73
N LEU A 59 1.42 10.20 17.32
CA LEU A 59 1.31 9.03 18.21
C LEU A 59 2.68 8.47 18.65
N GLY A 60 3.78 9.16 18.36
CA GLY A 60 5.13 8.80 18.80
C GLY A 60 5.89 7.84 17.89
N THR A 61 5.42 7.61 16.66
CA THR A 61 6.11 6.74 15.69
C THR A 61 7.33 7.44 15.10
N THR A 62 8.48 6.75 15.13
CA THR A 62 9.69 7.16 14.40
C THR A 62 9.66 6.64 12.98
N ILE A 63 9.95 7.53 12.02
CA ILE A 63 10.03 7.19 10.60
C ILE A 63 11.46 7.43 10.13
N SER A 64 12.10 6.39 9.62
CA SER A 64 13.47 6.45 9.08
C SER A 64 13.42 6.33 7.56
N TYR A 65 13.63 7.45 6.87
CA TYR A 65 13.74 7.46 5.40
C TYR A 65 15.14 7.05 4.97
N ASN A 66 15.30 6.67 3.70
CA ASN A 66 16.58 6.26 3.13
C ASN A 66 17.29 5.20 4.00
N THR A 67 16.50 4.34 4.65
CA THR A 67 16.98 3.24 5.48
C THR A 67 16.48 1.95 4.87
N SER A 68 17.40 1.06 4.56
CA SER A 68 17.10 -0.24 3.97
C SER A 68 17.41 -1.34 4.98
N VAL A 69 16.50 -2.29 5.12
CA VAL A 69 16.75 -3.55 5.82
C VAL A 69 17.53 -4.46 4.86
N THR A 70 18.73 -4.87 5.24
CA THR A 70 19.63 -5.66 4.39
C THR A 70 19.57 -7.15 4.71
N SER A 71 19.34 -7.48 5.97
CA SER A 71 19.13 -8.85 6.42
C SER A 71 18.34 -8.87 7.73
N GLY A 72 17.87 -10.05 8.10
CA GLY A 72 17.30 -10.29 9.41
C GLY A 72 17.40 -11.76 9.77
N HIS A 73 17.48 -12.07 11.05
CA HIS A 73 17.46 -13.43 11.53
C HIS A 73 16.70 -13.55 12.84
N VAL A 74 16.20 -14.75 13.12
CA VAL A 74 15.56 -15.09 14.40
C VAL A 74 16.59 -15.81 15.25
N GLY A 75 17.09 -15.14 16.29
CA GLY A 75 18.04 -15.72 17.25
C GLY A 75 17.35 -16.24 18.50
N SER A 76 18.15 -16.75 19.44
CA SER A 76 17.66 -17.16 20.78
C SER A 76 17.01 -16.01 21.56
N ASN A 77 17.41 -14.77 21.25
CA ASN A 77 17.01 -13.57 21.98
C ASN A 77 15.90 -12.77 21.27
N GLY A 78 15.34 -13.30 20.18
CA GLY A 78 14.29 -12.65 19.40
C GLY A 78 14.72 -12.30 17.96
N LEU A 79 14.04 -11.31 17.39
CA LEU A 79 14.29 -10.86 16.03
C LEU A 79 15.45 -9.86 16.01
N GLU A 80 16.33 -10.03 15.04
CA GLU A 80 17.41 -9.08 14.75
C GLU A 80 17.29 -8.61 13.31
N LEU A 81 17.27 -7.29 13.09
CA LEU A 81 17.26 -6.67 11.76
C LEU A 81 18.52 -5.85 11.56
N HIS A 82 19.16 -6.06 10.43
CA HIS A 82 20.34 -5.31 10.01
C HIS A 82 19.89 -4.24 9.03
N VAL A 83 20.24 -2.99 9.32
CA VAL A 83 19.84 -1.85 8.48
C VAL A 83 21.04 -1.00 8.08
N CYS A 84 20.96 -0.39 6.90
CA CYS A 84 21.93 0.57 6.39
C CYS A 84 21.22 1.73 5.70
N GLU A 85 21.96 2.80 5.40
CA GLU A 85 21.48 3.82 4.47
C GLU A 85 21.22 3.22 3.09
N SER A 86 20.08 3.56 2.49
CA SER A 86 19.68 3.03 1.17
C SER A 86 20.65 3.37 0.05
N LYS A 87 21.46 4.42 0.20
CA LYS A 87 22.49 4.81 -0.77
C LYS A 87 23.61 3.77 -0.87
N GLU A 88 23.92 3.06 0.21
CA GLU A 88 24.94 2.00 0.22
C GLU A 88 24.54 0.83 -0.71
N LEU A 89 23.25 0.65 -0.96
CA LEU A 89 22.74 -0.38 -1.87
C LEU A 89 22.88 0.01 -3.34
N GLN A 90 23.08 1.29 -3.68
CA GLN A 90 23.24 1.72 -5.07
C GLN A 90 24.55 1.19 -5.69
N ASN A 91 25.56 0.95 -4.86
CA ASN A 91 26.86 0.39 -5.27
C ASN A 91 26.93 -1.13 -5.02
N TYR A 92 25.81 -1.77 -4.72
CA TYR A 92 25.77 -3.18 -4.41
C TYR A 92 25.89 -4.03 -5.67
N HIS A 93 26.93 -4.84 -5.74
CA HIS A 93 27.05 -5.90 -6.73
C HIS A 93 26.58 -7.21 -6.11
N VAL A 94 25.82 -8.01 -6.85
CA VAL A 94 25.36 -9.33 -6.37
C VAL A 94 26.57 -10.14 -5.90
N GLY A 95 26.64 -10.41 -4.59
CA GLY A 95 27.75 -11.13 -3.94
C GLY A 95 28.66 -10.27 -3.05
N SER A 96 28.54 -8.94 -3.05
CA SER A 96 29.21 -8.11 -2.03
C SER A 96 28.49 -8.21 -0.68
N HIS A 97 29.19 -7.97 0.43
CA HIS A 97 28.56 -7.86 1.74
C HIS A 97 28.18 -6.39 1.98
N VAL A 98 26.91 -6.12 2.33
CA VAL A 98 26.54 -4.82 2.90
C VAL A 98 26.78 -4.88 4.39
N ASN A 99 27.62 -3.99 4.91
CA ASN A 99 27.79 -3.91 6.35
C ASN A 99 26.56 -3.24 6.98
N ALA A 100 26.00 -3.86 8.01
CA ALA A 100 24.94 -3.25 8.79
C ALA A 100 25.51 -2.03 9.52
N GLN A 101 24.86 -0.88 9.39
CA GLN A 101 25.23 0.34 10.11
C GLN A 101 24.51 0.41 11.47
N LEU A 102 23.34 -0.22 11.56
CA LEU A 102 22.55 -0.31 12.76
C LEU A 102 21.88 -1.69 12.84
N VAL A 103 21.80 -2.22 14.06
CA VAL A 103 21.08 -3.45 14.38
C VAL A 103 19.87 -3.09 15.24
N LEU A 104 18.68 -3.47 14.78
CA LEU A 104 17.42 -3.30 15.49
C LEU A 104 16.96 -4.63 16.07
N LEU A 105 16.41 -4.61 17.29
CA LEU A 105 15.87 -5.78 17.98
C LEU A 105 14.34 -5.65 18.15
N PRO A 106 13.56 -5.73 17.06
CA PRO A 106 12.12 -5.54 17.12
C PRO A 106 11.42 -6.71 17.80
N LYS A 107 10.25 -6.46 18.41
CA LYS A 107 9.36 -7.51 18.91
C LYS A 107 8.46 -8.10 17.81
N LEU A 108 8.21 -7.32 16.76
CA LEU A 108 7.37 -7.67 15.63
C LEU A 108 7.93 -6.97 14.39
N VAL A 109 7.94 -7.68 13.27
CA VAL A 109 8.27 -7.14 11.96
C VAL A 109 7.07 -7.36 11.05
N ILE A 110 6.62 -6.29 10.41
CA ILE A 110 5.54 -6.31 9.43
C ILE A 110 6.15 -5.92 8.10
N ASN A 111 6.14 -6.82 7.13
CA ASN A 111 6.53 -6.51 5.76
C ASN A 111 5.33 -5.95 5.01
N SER A 112 5.45 -4.73 4.50
CA SER A 112 4.41 -4.09 3.68
C SER A 112 4.50 -4.44 2.19
N ALA A 113 5.52 -5.18 1.75
CA ALA A 113 5.74 -5.57 0.35
C ALA A 113 5.11 -6.93 -0.02
N GLY A 114 3.89 -7.19 0.47
CA GLY A 114 3.14 -8.41 0.18
C GLY A 114 2.73 -8.56 -1.29
#